data_AF-A0A2K3LRQ3-F1
#
_entry.id   AF-A0A2K3LRQ3-F1
#
_cell.length_a   1.000
_cell.length_b   1.000
_cell.length_c   1.000
_cell.angle_alpha   90.00
_cell.angle_beta   90.00
_cell.angle_gamma   90.00
#
_symmetry.space_group_name_H-M   'P 1'
#
loop_
_entity.id
_entity.type
_entity.pdbx_description
1 polymer ?
#
loop_
_entity_poly.entity_id
_entity_poly.type
_entity_poly.pdbx_seq_one_letter_code
_entity_poly.pdbx_strand_id
1 'polypeptide(L)'
;AGLAASGALTSLLRVLTKLAFEKSNNGLRKGAILFFAISTFIEFLCIILYAIFAKLPIVKYYRSKAASEGSKTVAADLAAAGIQTKKIDQAGYDDKQVERLSNRQLFMENIDYAADIILIYVLTLSIFPGFLYENTGTHQLGIWYPIVLVAMYNVFDLISRYIPLVPWLKLESRKGLLIAILSRFLLVPAFYFTAKYGDQGWMIFLTSFLGLTNGYLTSPEQNALGNLLVLCLLAGIFTGAVLDWLWIIGKDSF
;
A
#
# COMPACT_ATOMS: atom_id res chain seq x y z
N ALA A 1 1.80 -7.70 0.81
CA ALA A 1 1.13 -7.95 2.11
C ALA A 1 1.56 -7.00 3.23
N GLY A 2 2.86 -6.65 3.37
CA GLY A 2 3.35 -5.82 4.49
C GLY A 2 2.62 -4.47 4.70
N LEU A 3 2.39 -3.70 3.63
CA LEU A 3 1.65 -2.43 3.70
C LEU A 3 0.25 -2.59 4.29
N ALA A 4 -0.51 -3.59 3.81
CA ALA A 4 -1.86 -3.89 4.30
C ALA A 4 -1.88 -4.39 5.74
N ALA A 5 -0.90 -5.22 6.11
CA ALA A 5 -0.76 -5.73 7.47
C ALA A 5 -0.50 -4.57 8.45
N SER A 6 0.35 -3.61 8.05
CA SER A 6 0.57 -2.38 8.82
C SER A 6 -0.72 -1.55 8.92
N GLY A 7 -1.47 -1.40 7.83
CA GLY A 7 -2.76 -0.69 7.84
C GLY A 7 -3.77 -1.32 8.80
N ALA A 8 -3.93 -2.65 8.77
CA ALA A 8 -4.82 -3.38 9.66
C ALA A 8 -4.39 -3.27 11.13
N LEU A 9 -3.08 -3.41 11.42
CA LEU A 9 -2.54 -3.24 12.76
C LEU A 9 -2.74 -1.82 13.29
N THR A 10 -2.52 -0.81 12.45
CA THR A 10 -2.77 0.60 12.78
C THR A 10 -4.25 0.84 13.09
N SER A 11 -5.17 0.28 12.30
CA SER A 11 -6.61 0.34 12.58
C SER A 11 -6.97 -0.32 13.91
N LEU A 12 -6.42 -1.51 14.19
CA LEU A 12 -6.63 -2.21 15.46
C LEU A 12 -6.13 -1.36 16.64
N LEU A 13 -4.92 -0.83 16.55
CA LEU A 13 -4.36 0.05 17.57
C LEU A 13 -5.23 1.29 17.79
N ARG A 14 -5.78 1.87 16.72
CA ARG A 14 -6.70 3.01 16.80
C ARG A 14 -8.01 2.67 17.49
N VAL A 15 -8.58 1.49 17.22
CA VAL A 15 -9.79 0.99 17.90
C VAL A 15 -9.52 0.77 19.39
N LEU A 16 -8.43 0.06 19.73
CA LEU A 16 -8.06 -0.25 21.11
C LEU A 16 -7.77 1.02 21.92
N THR A 17 -7.02 1.96 21.36
CA THR A 17 -6.73 3.25 22.03
C THR A 17 -8.00 4.06 22.25
N LYS A 18 -8.94 4.07 21.29
CA LYS A 18 -10.21 4.75 21.50
C LYS A 18 -11.06 4.08 22.58
N LEU A 19 -11.19 2.75 22.58
CA LEU A 19 -11.91 2.00 23.61
C LEU A 19 -11.32 2.23 25.01
N ALA A 20 -9.99 2.25 25.13
CA ALA A 20 -9.30 2.45 26.40
C ALA A 20 -9.52 3.85 27.00
N PHE A 21 -9.73 4.87 26.17
CA PHE A 21 -9.83 6.26 26.62
C PHE A 21 -11.22 6.90 26.43
N GLU A 22 -12.22 6.16 25.96
CA GLU A 22 -13.57 6.69 25.67
C GLU A 22 -14.22 7.39 26.87
N LYS A 23 -13.97 6.88 28.09
CA LYS A 23 -14.52 7.42 29.36
C LYS A 23 -13.57 8.37 30.10
N SER A 24 -12.42 8.72 29.53
CA SER A 24 -11.41 9.57 30.19
C SER A 24 -11.58 11.05 29.82
N ASN A 25 -11.40 11.95 30.79
CA ASN A 25 -11.22 13.37 30.50
C ASN A 25 -10.00 13.57 29.58
N ASN A 26 -10.20 14.29 28.47
CA ASN A 26 -9.25 14.42 27.35
C ASN A 26 -8.87 13.09 26.68
N GLY A 27 -9.79 12.10 26.67
CA GLY A 27 -9.55 10.76 26.16
C GLY A 27 -9.05 10.69 24.72
N LEU A 28 -9.58 11.52 23.82
CA LEU A 28 -9.13 11.57 22.41
C LEU A 28 -7.65 11.99 22.30
N ARG A 29 -7.22 12.98 23.09
CA ARG A 29 -5.83 13.47 23.11
C ARG A 29 -4.89 12.42 23.72
N LYS A 30 -5.28 11.81 24.84
CA LYS A 30 -4.50 10.73 25.47
C LYS A 30 -4.37 9.50 24.56
N GLY A 31 -5.46 9.12 23.91
CA GLY A 31 -5.47 8.04 22.91
C GLY A 31 -4.57 8.34 21.71
N ALA A 32 -4.59 9.58 21.21
CA ALA A 32 -3.68 9.99 20.13
C ALA A 32 -2.21 9.96 20.57
N ILE A 33 -1.88 10.48 21.76
CA ILE A 33 -0.51 10.44 22.29
C ILE A 33 -0.03 9.00 22.47
N LEU A 34 -0.87 8.12 23.04
CA LEU A 34 -0.52 6.70 23.20
C LEU A 34 -0.32 6.00 21.86
N PHE A 35 -1.21 6.26 20.89
CA PHE A 35 -1.08 5.76 19.53
C PHE A 35 0.26 6.15 18.92
N PHE A 36 0.60 7.44 18.94
CA PHE A 36 1.88 7.92 18.40
C PHE A 36 3.09 7.34 19.13
N ALA A 37 3.04 7.22 20.46
CA ALA A 37 4.12 6.63 21.24
C ALA A 37 4.39 5.17 20.85
N ILE A 38 3.33 4.37 20.70
CA ILE A 38 3.44 2.97 20.26
C ILE A 38 3.95 2.89 18.82
N SER A 39 3.42 3.72 17.91
CA SER A 39 3.90 3.76 16.52
C SER A 39 5.39 4.11 16.42
N THR A 40 5.85 5.15 17.13
CA THR A 40 7.27 5.53 17.16
C THR A 40 8.14 4.42 17.74
N PHE A 41 7.69 3.72 18.79
CA PHE A 41 8.42 2.59 19.34
C PHE A 41 8.57 1.45 18.32
N ILE A 42 7.48 1.08 17.64
CA ILE A 42 7.50 0.05 16.59
C ILE A 42 8.43 0.46 15.45
N GLU A 43 8.38 1.72 15.01
CA GLU A 43 9.25 2.23 13.94
C GLU A 43 10.73 2.18 14.33
N PHE A 44 11.08 2.57 15.56
CA PHE A 44 12.43 2.45 16.07
C PHE A 44 12.89 0.99 16.13
N LEU A 45 12.02 0.07 16.57
CA LEU A 45 12.30 -1.36 16.54
C LEU A 45 12.52 -1.87 15.10
N CYS A 46 11.71 -1.42 14.13
CA CYS A 46 11.89 -1.75 12.72
C CYS A 46 13.26 -1.29 12.18
N ILE A 47 13.74 -0.09 12.56
CA ILE A 47 15.07 0.41 12.18
C ILE A 47 16.17 -0.50 12.76
N ILE A 48 16.07 -0.89 14.03
CA ILE A 48 17.03 -1.81 14.67
C ILE A 48 17.02 -3.16 13.96
N LEU A 49 15.84 -3.74 13.73
CA LEU A 49 15.69 -5.01 13.04
C LEU A 49 16.25 -4.95 11.62
N TYR A 50 16.05 -3.84 10.88
CA TYR A 50 16.64 -3.63 9.56
C TYR A 50 18.17 -3.61 9.60
N ALA A 51 18.76 -2.92 10.59
CA ALA A 51 20.21 -2.89 10.78
C ALA A 51 20.79 -4.28 11.11
N ILE A 52 20.07 -5.10 11.89
CA ILE A 52 20.45 -6.50 12.17
C ILE A 52 20.28 -7.36 10.92
N PHE A 53 19.17 -7.22 10.20
CA PHE A 53 18.87 -7.96 8.97
C PHE A 53 19.96 -7.74 7.91
N ALA A 54 20.44 -6.50 7.75
CA ALA A 54 21.54 -6.18 6.85
C ALA A 54 22.86 -6.90 7.19
N LYS A 55 23.03 -7.37 8.43
CA LYS A 55 24.23 -8.10 8.88
C LYS A 55 24.13 -9.61 8.70
N LEU A 56 22.95 -10.16 8.36
CA LEU A 56 22.77 -11.61 8.22
C LEU A 56 23.62 -12.19 7.08
N PRO A 57 24.27 -13.36 7.26
CA PRO A 57 25.15 -13.96 6.25
C PRO A 57 24.47 -14.17 4.89
N ILE A 58 23.19 -14.57 4.91
CA ILE A 58 22.41 -14.80 3.70
C ILE A 58 22.17 -13.51 2.90
N VAL A 59 21.88 -12.41 3.60
CA VAL A 59 21.67 -11.10 2.98
C VAL A 59 22.99 -10.60 2.39
N LYS A 60 24.09 -10.78 3.12
CA LYS A 60 25.45 -10.46 2.63
C LYS A 60 25.79 -11.23 1.35
N TYR A 61 25.50 -12.53 1.30
CA TYR A 61 25.73 -13.38 0.13
C TYR A 61 24.95 -12.91 -1.11
N TYR A 62 23.64 -12.69 -0.98
CA TYR A 62 22.84 -12.23 -2.12
C TYR A 62 23.20 -10.81 -2.56
N ARG A 63 23.54 -9.93 -1.61
CA ARG A 63 23.98 -8.60 -1.96
C ARG A 63 25.35 -8.60 -2.65
N SER A 64 26.30 -9.43 -2.21
CA SER A 64 27.58 -9.57 -2.91
C SER A 64 27.40 -10.15 -4.32
N LYS A 65 26.51 -11.13 -4.48
CA LYS A 65 26.16 -11.72 -5.78
C LYS A 65 25.56 -10.66 -6.72
N ALA A 66 24.61 -9.87 -6.23
CA ALA A 66 24.00 -8.79 -7.02
C ALA A 66 25.02 -7.68 -7.37
N ALA A 67 26.00 -7.40 -6.51
CA ALA A 67 27.09 -6.47 -6.79
C ALA A 67 28.04 -7.01 -7.88
N SER A 68 28.37 -8.30 -7.87
CA SER A 68 29.15 -8.93 -8.96
C SER A 68 28.39 -8.96 -10.28
N GLU A 69 27.06 -9.03 -10.23
CA GLU A 69 26.16 -8.91 -11.40
C GLU A 69 25.93 -7.43 -11.83
N GLY A 70 26.74 -6.48 -11.31
CA GLY A 70 26.76 -5.08 -11.75
C GLY A 70 25.73 -4.16 -11.08
N SER A 71 25.05 -4.59 -10.01
CA SER A 71 24.07 -3.75 -9.32
C SER A 71 24.72 -2.67 -8.44
N LYS A 72 24.71 -1.41 -8.91
CA LYS A 72 25.30 -0.26 -8.21
C LYS A 72 24.59 0.11 -6.90
N THR A 73 23.29 -0.15 -6.78
CA THR A 73 22.50 0.13 -5.56
C THR A 73 22.90 -0.75 -4.38
N VAL A 74 23.35 -1.96 -4.67
CA VAL A 74 23.69 -2.96 -3.65
C VAL A 74 25.11 -2.75 -3.11
N ALA A 75 25.99 -2.10 -3.87
CA ALA A 75 27.34 -1.75 -3.43
C ALA A 75 27.34 -0.76 -2.24
N ALA A 76 26.43 0.22 -2.26
CA ALA A 76 26.25 1.17 -1.16
C ALA A 76 25.73 0.48 0.11
N ASP A 77 24.76 -0.44 -0.04
CA ASP A 77 24.25 -1.27 1.05
C ASP A 77 25.33 -2.20 1.64
N LEU A 78 26.22 -2.75 0.80
CA LEU A 78 27.36 -3.56 1.23
C LEU A 78 28.35 -2.74 2.08
N ALA A 79 28.65 -1.53 1.62
CA ALA A 79 29.53 -0.60 2.33
C ALA A 79 28.91 -0.21 3.68
N ALA A 80 27.60 0.07 3.73
CA ALA A 80 26.87 0.33 4.97
C ALA A 80 26.84 -0.89 5.91
N ALA A 81 26.85 -2.11 5.37
CA ALA A 81 26.98 -3.35 6.13
C ALA A 81 28.43 -3.67 6.55
N GLY A 82 29.40 -2.81 6.25
CA GLY A 82 30.80 -2.93 6.62
C GLY A 82 31.60 -3.92 5.75
N ILE A 83 31.12 -4.26 4.56
CA ILE A 83 31.79 -5.18 3.64
C ILE A 83 32.45 -4.35 2.55
N GLN A 84 33.78 -4.28 2.56
CA GLN A 84 34.51 -3.79 1.39
C GLN A 84 34.42 -4.83 0.28
N THR A 85 33.81 -4.44 -0.84
CA THR A 85 33.85 -5.22 -2.07
C THR A 85 35.32 -5.24 -2.50
N LYS A 86 36.06 -6.32 -2.19
CA LYS A 86 37.31 -6.58 -2.91
C LYS A 86 36.93 -6.61 -4.38
N LYS A 87 37.49 -5.70 -5.18
CA LYS A 87 37.53 -5.88 -6.64
C LYS A 87 38.16 -7.26 -6.86
N ILE A 88 37.33 -8.24 -7.19
CA ILE A 88 37.83 -9.52 -7.68
C ILE A 88 38.17 -9.22 -9.14
N ASP A 89 39.40 -8.74 -9.34
CA ASP A 89 40.03 -8.79 -10.64
C ASP A 89 40.23 -10.28 -10.99
N GLN A 90 39.45 -10.74 -11.96
CA GLN A 90 39.64 -11.86 -12.89
C GLN A 90 40.10 -13.23 -12.35
N ALA A 91 39.28 -14.27 -12.60
CA ALA A 91 39.68 -15.46 -13.38
C ALA A 91 38.51 -16.45 -13.52
N GLY A 92 38.06 -16.67 -14.76
CA GLY A 92 37.47 -17.92 -15.24
C GLY A 92 36.23 -18.46 -14.50
N TYR A 93 35.05 -17.90 -14.77
CA TYR A 93 33.83 -18.70 -14.74
C TYR A 93 32.99 -18.35 -15.96
N ASP A 94 32.82 -19.35 -16.81
CA ASP A 94 32.01 -19.34 -18.03
C ASP A 94 30.54 -19.33 -17.59
N ASP A 95 30.02 -18.16 -17.21
CA ASP A 95 28.62 -17.99 -16.85
C ASP A 95 27.93 -17.24 -17.97
N LYS A 96 26.90 -17.87 -18.54
CA LYS A 96 26.03 -17.28 -19.55
C LYS A 96 25.58 -15.92 -19.03
N GLN A 97 26.11 -14.84 -19.60
CA GLN A 97 25.61 -13.49 -19.32
C GLN A 97 24.13 -13.48 -19.65
N VAL A 98 23.28 -13.63 -18.63
CA VAL A 98 21.87 -13.32 -18.75
C VAL A 98 21.85 -11.81 -18.99
N GLU A 99 21.64 -11.44 -20.25
CA GLU A 99 21.67 -10.05 -20.70
C GLU A 99 20.63 -9.27 -19.91
N ARG A 100 21.09 -8.43 -18.98
CA ARG A 100 20.21 -7.66 -18.10
C ARG A 100 19.52 -6.59 -18.94
N LEU A 101 18.20 -6.72 -19.12
CA LEU A 101 17.38 -5.72 -19.77
C LEU A 101 17.59 -4.34 -19.11
N SER A 102 17.71 -3.31 -19.94
CA SER A 102 17.81 -1.92 -19.45
C SER A 102 16.52 -1.54 -18.72
N ASN A 103 16.62 -0.70 -17.66
CA ASN A 103 15.45 -0.20 -16.92
C ASN A 103 14.38 0.40 -17.85
N ARG A 104 14.79 0.99 -18.99
CA ARG A 104 13.87 1.54 -19.99
C ARG A 104 13.12 0.46 -20.76
N GLN A 105 13.79 -0.64 -21.13
CA GLN A 105 13.15 -1.77 -21.80
C GLN A 105 12.18 -2.49 -20.85
N LEU A 106 12.63 -2.70 -19.61
CA LEU A 106 11.84 -3.30 -18.53
C LEU A 106 10.58 -2.46 -18.23
N PHE A 107 10.69 -1.13 -18.27
CA PHE A 107 9.52 -0.23 -18.15
C PHE A 107 8.56 -0.38 -19.33
N MET A 108 9.07 -0.32 -20.56
CA MET A 108 8.23 -0.40 -21.76
C MET A 108 7.49 -1.73 -21.86
N GLU A 109 8.10 -2.81 -21.40
CA GLU A 109 7.51 -4.16 -21.40
C GLU A 109 6.41 -4.34 -20.33
N ASN A 110 6.39 -3.49 -19.30
CA ASN A 110 5.46 -3.57 -18.17
C ASN A 110 4.70 -2.26 -17.93
N ILE A 111 4.56 -1.45 -18.98
CA ILE A 111 3.90 -0.15 -18.90
C ILE A 111 2.42 -0.28 -18.52
N ASP A 112 1.79 -1.38 -18.93
CA ASP A 112 0.43 -1.74 -18.55
C ASP A 112 0.31 -1.97 -17.05
N TYR A 113 1.17 -2.78 -16.45
CA TYR A 113 1.18 -2.98 -15.00
C TYR A 113 1.50 -1.68 -14.21
N ALA A 114 2.40 -0.86 -14.75
CA ALA A 114 2.71 0.45 -14.16
C ALA A 114 1.48 1.38 -14.18
N ALA A 115 0.77 1.43 -15.31
CA ALA A 115 -0.45 2.21 -15.46
C ALA A 115 -1.56 1.68 -14.55
N ASP A 116 -1.74 0.36 -14.48
CA ASP A 116 -2.71 -0.32 -13.62
C ASP A 116 -2.54 0.06 -12.16
N ILE A 117 -1.30 0.07 -11.66
CA ILE A 117 -0.99 0.49 -10.28
C ILE A 117 -1.35 1.95 -10.05
N ILE A 118 -0.93 2.83 -10.96
CA ILE A 118 -1.26 4.25 -10.86
C ILE A 118 -2.77 4.40 -10.79
N LEU A 119 -3.52 3.78 -11.70
CA LEU A 119 -4.99 3.86 -11.75
C LEU A 119 -5.64 3.32 -10.47
N ILE A 120 -5.17 2.18 -9.95
CA ILE A 120 -5.68 1.60 -8.70
C ILE A 120 -5.52 2.59 -7.55
N TYR A 121 -4.33 3.15 -7.35
CA TYR A 121 -4.05 4.04 -6.22
C TYR A 121 -4.63 5.44 -6.39
N VAL A 122 -4.65 5.98 -7.62
CA VAL A 122 -5.35 7.22 -7.95
C VAL A 122 -6.81 7.10 -7.56
N LEU A 123 -7.49 6.06 -8.03
CA LEU A 123 -8.90 5.86 -7.77
C LEU A 123 -9.16 5.63 -6.28
N THR A 124 -8.42 4.71 -5.66
CA THR A 124 -8.60 4.39 -4.24
C THR A 124 -8.42 5.63 -3.36
N LEU A 125 -7.34 6.39 -3.57
CA LEU A 125 -7.06 7.58 -2.76
C LEU A 125 -7.86 8.81 -3.15
N SER A 126 -8.43 8.85 -4.36
CA SER A 126 -9.40 9.89 -4.71
C SER A 126 -10.74 9.71 -4.02
N ILE A 127 -11.07 8.50 -3.52
CA ILE A 127 -12.31 8.22 -2.79
C ILE A 127 -12.01 8.22 -1.28
N PHE A 128 -10.97 7.53 -0.86
CA PHE A 128 -10.66 7.30 0.54
C PHE A 128 -9.24 7.81 0.87
N PRO A 129 -9.05 8.75 1.81
CA PRO A 129 -9.97 9.09 2.89
C PRO A 129 -10.87 10.31 2.67
N GLY A 130 -10.84 11.02 1.54
CA GLY A 130 -11.55 12.30 1.34
C GLY A 130 -13.04 12.21 1.58
N PHE A 131 -13.64 11.10 1.15
CA PHE A 131 -15.03 10.81 1.41
C PHE A 131 -15.37 10.66 2.91
N LEU A 132 -14.41 10.30 3.77
CA LEU A 132 -14.61 10.28 5.24
C LEU A 132 -14.82 11.68 5.82
N TYR A 133 -14.36 12.72 5.12
CA TYR A 133 -14.54 14.11 5.52
C TYR A 133 -15.80 14.72 4.92
N GLU A 134 -16.39 14.06 3.91
CA GLU A 134 -17.73 14.36 3.44
C GLU A 134 -18.70 14.06 4.59
N ASN A 135 -19.45 15.07 5.03
CA ASN A 135 -20.36 14.94 6.14
C ASN A 135 -21.59 14.17 5.65
N THR A 136 -21.51 12.84 5.56
CA THR A 136 -22.52 11.93 4.96
C THR A 136 -23.86 11.87 5.72
N GLY A 137 -24.15 12.86 6.56
CA GLY A 137 -25.36 12.98 7.34
C GLY A 137 -25.21 12.48 8.78
N THR A 138 -26.34 12.32 9.47
CA THR A 138 -26.38 11.82 10.84
C THR A 138 -26.25 10.29 10.85
N HIS A 139 -25.11 9.78 11.30
CA HIS A 139 -24.88 8.34 11.47
C HIS A 139 -25.05 7.91 12.93
N GLN A 140 -25.57 6.71 13.16
CA GLN A 140 -25.68 6.15 14.52
C GLN A 140 -24.30 5.91 15.15
N LEU A 141 -23.28 5.65 14.33
CA LEU A 141 -21.90 5.44 14.76
C LEU A 141 -21.20 6.72 15.24
N GLY A 142 -21.72 7.91 14.91
CA GLY A 142 -21.12 9.19 15.31
C GLY A 142 -19.60 9.24 15.08
N ILE A 143 -18.83 9.54 16.13
CA ILE A 143 -17.36 9.65 16.09
C ILE A 143 -16.67 8.29 15.80
N TRP A 144 -17.36 7.16 15.90
CA TRP A 144 -16.84 5.84 15.53
C TRP A 144 -16.88 5.57 14.02
N TYR A 145 -17.70 6.32 13.29
CA TYR A 145 -17.94 6.07 11.87
C TYR A 145 -16.66 6.06 11.02
N PRO A 146 -15.77 7.07 11.06
CA PRO A 146 -14.55 7.04 10.24
C PRO A 146 -13.60 5.92 10.66
N ILE A 147 -13.55 5.57 11.94
CA ILE A 147 -12.67 4.52 12.47
C ILE A 147 -13.11 3.15 11.95
N VAL A 148 -14.43 2.90 11.93
CA VAL A 148 -15.00 1.67 11.37
C VAL A 148 -14.71 1.58 9.88
N LEU A 149 -14.93 2.65 9.11
CA LEU A 149 -14.65 2.65 7.67
C LEU A 149 -13.17 2.35 7.37
N VAL A 150 -12.24 3.00 8.08
CA VAL A 150 -10.79 2.75 7.93
C VAL A 150 -10.42 1.31 8.32
N ALA A 151 -11.01 0.79 9.39
CA ALA A 151 -10.78 -0.60 9.82
C ALA A 151 -11.28 -1.60 8.76
N MET A 152 -12.49 -1.40 8.25
CA MET A 152 -13.10 -2.28 7.25
C MET A 152 -12.31 -2.26 5.94
N TYR A 153 -11.91 -1.07 5.46
CA TYR A 153 -11.02 -0.96 4.30
C TYR A 153 -9.72 -1.76 4.49
N ASN A 154 -9.00 -1.53 5.59
CA ASN A 154 -7.68 -2.14 5.83
C ASN A 154 -7.76 -3.67 6.04
N VAL A 155 -8.81 -4.17 6.71
CA VAL A 155 -9.02 -5.61 6.92
C VAL A 155 -9.29 -6.31 5.59
N PHE A 156 -10.18 -5.78 4.75
CA PHE A 156 -10.49 -6.36 3.46
C PHE A 156 -9.33 -6.22 2.45
N ASP A 157 -8.56 -5.13 2.51
CA ASP A 157 -7.30 -4.99 1.74
C ASP A 157 -6.28 -6.05 2.15
N LEU A 158 -6.15 -6.35 3.45
CA LEU A 158 -5.27 -7.41 3.92
C LEU A 158 -5.73 -8.80 3.44
N ILE A 159 -6.99 -9.15 3.68
CA ILE A 159 -7.57 -10.46 3.31
C ILE A 159 -7.39 -10.70 1.80
N SER A 160 -7.75 -9.70 0.99
CA SER A 160 -7.75 -9.84 -0.47
C SER A 160 -6.37 -10.03 -1.08
N ARG A 161 -5.30 -9.55 -0.44
CA ARG A 161 -3.93 -9.78 -0.90
C ARG A 161 -3.49 -11.24 -0.80
N TYR A 162 -4.14 -12.04 0.04
CA TYR A 162 -3.90 -13.47 0.16
C TYR A 162 -4.76 -14.31 -0.79
N ILE A 163 -5.82 -13.73 -1.39
CA ILE A 163 -6.71 -14.46 -2.31
C ILE A 163 -5.94 -15.06 -3.52
N PRO A 164 -5.01 -14.35 -4.19
CA PRO A 164 -4.25 -14.90 -5.31
C PRO A 164 -3.30 -16.04 -4.95
N LEU A 165 -3.09 -16.34 -3.67
CA LEU A 165 -2.36 -17.56 -3.25
C LEU A 165 -3.13 -18.83 -3.58
N VAL A 166 -4.44 -18.73 -3.78
CA VAL A 166 -5.27 -19.87 -4.21
C VAL A 166 -5.35 -19.86 -5.74
N PRO A 167 -4.76 -20.84 -6.45
CA PRO A 167 -4.54 -20.75 -7.90
C PRO A 167 -5.79 -20.49 -8.75
N TRP A 168 -6.93 -21.07 -8.35
CA TRP A 168 -8.22 -20.91 -9.06
C TRP A 168 -8.84 -19.50 -8.98
N LEU A 169 -8.38 -18.67 -8.04
CA LEU A 169 -8.84 -17.30 -7.79
C LEU A 169 -7.79 -16.29 -8.24
N LYS A 170 -6.70 -16.74 -8.88
CA LYS A 170 -5.66 -15.85 -9.38
C LYS A 170 -6.08 -15.32 -10.74
N LEU A 171 -6.18 -13.99 -10.85
CA LEU A 171 -6.40 -13.33 -12.12
C LEU A 171 -5.06 -13.18 -12.86
N GLU A 172 -4.80 -14.04 -13.84
CA GLU A 172 -3.57 -13.99 -14.67
C GLU A 172 -3.79 -13.29 -16.03
N SER A 173 -5.05 -13.01 -16.39
CA SER A 173 -5.36 -12.35 -17.66
C SER A 173 -5.12 -10.85 -17.59
N ARG A 174 -4.15 -10.35 -18.38
CA ARG A 174 -3.89 -8.90 -18.53
C ARG A 174 -5.14 -8.11 -18.91
N LYS A 175 -5.93 -8.62 -19.86
CA LYS A 175 -7.21 -8.00 -20.26
C LYS A 175 -8.22 -8.02 -19.12
N GLY A 176 -8.28 -9.13 -18.38
CA GLY A 176 -9.13 -9.25 -17.19
C GLY A 176 -8.76 -8.25 -16.10
N LEU A 177 -7.46 -8.04 -15.87
CA LEU A 177 -6.93 -7.07 -14.91
C LEU A 177 -7.33 -5.65 -15.30
N LEU A 178 -7.09 -5.26 -16.56
CA LEU A 178 -7.47 -3.95 -17.06
C LEU A 178 -8.98 -3.71 -16.95
N ILE A 179 -9.82 -4.68 -17.36
CA ILE A 179 -11.28 -4.58 -17.24
C ILE A 179 -11.70 -4.43 -15.77
N ALA A 180 -11.08 -5.19 -14.86
CA ALA A 180 -11.36 -5.11 -13.43
C ALA A 180 -10.94 -3.76 -12.84
N ILE A 181 -9.87 -3.15 -13.31
CA ILE A 181 -9.42 -1.81 -12.86
C ILE A 181 -10.35 -0.74 -13.41
N LEU A 182 -10.69 -0.79 -14.69
CA LEU A 182 -11.61 0.16 -15.32
C LEU A 182 -13.01 0.08 -14.69
N SER A 183 -13.48 -1.11 -14.33
CA SER A 183 -14.77 -1.24 -13.66
C SER A 183 -14.80 -0.61 -12.27
N ARG A 184 -13.65 -0.44 -11.59
CA ARG A 184 -13.60 0.26 -10.31
C ARG A 184 -13.99 1.74 -10.44
N PHE A 185 -13.88 2.37 -11.60
CA PHE A 185 -14.36 3.75 -11.78
C PHE A 185 -15.87 3.88 -11.51
N LEU A 186 -16.64 2.79 -11.62
CA LEU A 186 -18.05 2.74 -11.21
C LEU A 186 -18.24 2.93 -9.70
N LEU A 187 -17.18 2.76 -8.89
CA LEU A 187 -17.22 3.05 -7.46
C LEU A 187 -17.39 4.54 -7.20
N VAL A 188 -16.84 5.45 -8.02
CA VAL A 188 -16.99 6.90 -7.80
C VAL A 188 -18.47 7.32 -7.77
N PRO A 189 -19.30 7.05 -8.80
CA PRO A 189 -20.72 7.38 -8.73
C PRO A 189 -21.47 6.56 -7.68
N ALA A 190 -21.05 5.32 -7.37
CA ALA A 190 -21.65 4.53 -6.29
C ALA A 190 -21.44 5.19 -4.92
N PHE A 191 -20.21 5.59 -4.59
CA PHE A 191 -19.90 6.32 -3.35
C PHE A 191 -20.66 7.64 -3.28
N TYR A 192 -20.69 8.42 -4.38
CA TYR A 192 -21.45 9.66 -4.44
C TYR A 192 -22.95 9.46 -4.19
N PHE A 193 -23.56 8.45 -4.82
CA PHE A 193 -24.97 8.13 -4.63
C PHE A 193 -25.25 7.65 -3.20
N THR A 194 -24.42 6.76 -2.67
CA THR A 194 -24.56 6.27 -1.29
C THR A 194 -24.33 7.37 -0.26
N ALA A 195 -23.49 8.38 -0.54
CA ALA A 195 -23.32 9.56 0.31
C ALA A 195 -24.63 10.32 0.53
N LYS A 196 -25.42 10.43 -0.55
CA LYS A 196 -26.61 11.28 -0.60
C LYS A 196 -27.88 10.55 -0.19
N TYR A 197 -27.97 9.26 -0.50
CA TYR A 197 -29.20 8.48 -0.35
C TYR A 197 -29.02 7.19 0.47
N GLY A 198 -27.78 6.76 0.66
CA GLY A 198 -27.47 5.50 1.34
C GLY A 198 -27.35 5.65 2.85
N ASP A 199 -27.53 4.54 3.55
CA ASP A 199 -27.27 4.46 4.98
C ASP A 199 -25.78 4.17 5.29
N GLN A 200 -25.45 4.20 6.59
CA GLN A 200 -24.11 3.86 7.09
C GLN A 200 -23.66 2.44 6.70
N GLY A 201 -24.58 1.49 6.56
CA GLY A 201 -24.29 0.09 6.23
C GLY A 201 -23.83 -0.06 4.78
N TRP A 202 -24.50 0.61 3.84
CA TRP A 202 -24.07 0.67 2.44
C TRP A 202 -22.70 1.31 2.29
N MET A 203 -22.38 2.34 3.07
CA MET A 203 -21.06 2.95 3.02
C MET A 203 -19.97 2.01 3.54
N ILE A 204 -20.23 1.30 4.63
CA ILE A 204 -19.33 0.27 5.17
C ILE A 204 -19.11 -0.82 4.11
N PHE A 205 -20.17 -1.25 3.43
CA PHE A 205 -20.08 -2.24 2.35
C PHE A 205 -19.22 -1.75 1.20
N LEU A 206 -19.47 -0.56 0.65
CA LEU A 206 -18.68 0.01 -0.45
C LEU A 206 -17.22 0.20 -0.06
N THR A 207 -16.95 0.66 1.16
CA THR A 207 -15.59 0.82 1.68
C THR A 207 -14.86 -0.51 1.86
N SER A 208 -15.57 -1.54 2.32
CA SER A 208 -15.05 -2.91 2.41
C SER A 208 -14.73 -3.47 1.02
N PHE A 209 -15.63 -3.25 0.06
CA PHE A 209 -15.44 -3.67 -1.33
C PHE A 209 -14.29 -2.91 -2.02
N LEU A 210 -14.12 -1.62 -1.72
CA LEU A 210 -12.99 -0.83 -2.17
C LEU A 210 -11.67 -1.42 -1.65
N GLY A 211 -11.60 -1.79 -0.37
CA GLY A 211 -10.44 -2.48 0.23
C GLY A 211 -10.18 -3.84 -0.40
N LEU A 212 -11.22 -4.66 -0.54
CA LEU A 212 -11.14 -5.98 -1.16
C LEU A 212 -10.60 -5.93 -2.59
N THR A 213 -11.12 -5.02 -3.42
CA THR A 213 -10.65 -4.87 -4.81
C THR A 213 -9.25 -4.28 -4.89
N ASN A 214 -8.90 -3.35 -3.99
CA ASN A 214 -7.56 -2.76 -3.93
C ASN A 214 -6.49 -3.82 -3.63
N GLY A 215 -6.71 -4.63 -2.59
CA GLY A 215 -5.73 -5.65 -2.20
C GLY A 215 -5.66 -6.80 -3.19
N TYR A 216 -6.79 -7.22 -3.76
CA TYR A 216 -6.84 -8.29 -4.77
C TYR A 216 -6.07 -7.90 -6.04
N LEU A 217 -6.28 -6.70 -6.58
CA LEU A 217 -5.69 -6.29 -7.86
C LEU A 217 -4.22 -5.85 -7.74
N THR A 218 -3.74 -5.50 -6.54
CA THR A 218 -2.34 -5.12 -6.30
C THR A 218 -1.44 -6.30 -5.92
N SER A 219 -2.00 -7.50 -5.73
CA SER A 219 -1.29 -8.71 -5.29
C SER A 219 -0.61 -9.55 -6.39
N PRO A 220 -1.15 -9.72 -7.62
CA PRO A 220 -0.76 -10.83 -8.49
C PRO A 220 0.70 -10.82 -9.00
N GLU A 221 1.32 -9.67 -9.32
CA GLU A 221 2.53 -9.69 -10.17
C GLU A 221 3.44 -8.44 -10.06
N GLN A 222 3.91 -8.07 -8.86
CA GLN A 222 4.67 -6.81 -8.68
C GLN A 222 6.13 -6.96 -8.22
N ASN A 223 6.63 -8.19 -8.07
CA ASN A 223 7.97 -8.42 -7.51
C ASN A 223 9.14 -8.33 -8.52
N ALA A 224 8.87 -8.23 -9.83
CA ALA A 224 9.93 -8.25 -10.85
C ALA A 224 10.46 -6.86 -11.27
N LEU A 225 9.76 -5.76 -10.94
CA LEU A 225 10.07 -4.40 -11.41
C LEU A 225 10.64 -3.45 -10.34
N GLY A 226 10.73 -3.90 -9.08
CA GLY A 226 11.38 -3.19 -7.98
C GLY A 226 11.06 -1.70 -7.90
N ASN A 227 12.11 -0.86 -7.89
CA ASN A 227 12.03 0.58 -7.64
C ASN A 227 11.11 1.35 -8.59
N LEU A 228 10.94 0.88 -9.83
CA LEU A 228 10.09 1.55 -10.82
C LEU A 228 8.63 1.49 -10.42
N LEU A 229 8.21 0.34 -9.91
CA LEU A 229 6.85 0.10 -9.46
C LEU A 229 6.54 0.89 -8.18
N VAL A 230 7.54 1.08 -7.32
CA VAL A 230 7.45 1.98 -6.17
C VAL A 230 7.25 3.44 -6.60
N LEU A 231 7.93 3.90 -7.65
CA LEU A 231 7.71 5.26 -8.19
C LEU A 231 6.29 5.42 -8.74
N CYS A 232 5.79 4.45 -9.50
CA CYS A 232 4.41 4.44 -10.00
C CYS A 232 3.39 4.45 -8.87
N LEU A 233 3.63 3.65 -7.83
CA LEU A 233 2.84 3.65 -6.60
C LEU A 233 2.80 5.05 -5.96
N LEU A 234 3.95 5.68 -5.75
CA LEU A 234 4.04 7.02 -5.15
C LEU A 234 3.35 8.09 -6.02
N ALA A 235 3.49 8.01 -7.34
CA ALA A 235 2.82 8.90 -8.27
C ALA A 235 1.29 8.74 -8.20
N GLY A 236 0.81 7.50 -8.13
CA GLY A 236 -0.62 7.21 -7.97
C GLY A 236 -1.16 7.69 -6.63
N ILE A 237 -0.40 7.49 -5.55
CA ILE A 237 -0.74 7.96 -4.20
C ILE A 237 -0.87 9.49 -4.19
N PHE A 238 0.16 10.18 -4.70
CA PHE A 238 0.19 11.64 -4.73
C PHE A 238 -0.99 12.21 -5.54
N THR A 239 -1.20 11.67 -6.75
CA THR A 239 -2.26 12.13 -7.64
C THR A 239 -3.64 11.85 -7.04
N GLY A 240 -3.86 10.65 -6.48
CA GLY A 240 -5.11 10.31 -5.79
C GLY A 240 -5.38 11.23 -4.61
N ALA A 241 -4.37 11.50 -3.77
CA ALA A 241 -4.49 12.43 -2.65
C ALA A 241 -4.80 13.88 -3.06
N VAL A 242 -4.39 14.32 -4.26
CA VAL A 242 -4.80 15.62 -4.81
C VAL A 242 -6.26 15.58 -5.28
N LEU A 243 -6.66 14.52 -5.99
CA LEU A 243 -8.04 14.36 -6.46
C LEU A 243 -9.04 14.18 -5.32
N ASP A 244 -8.59 13.67 -4.18
CA ASP A 244 -9.36 13.56 -2.93
C ASP A 244 -10.03 14.88 -2.53
N TRP A 245 -9.36 16.02 -2.80
CA TRP A 245 -9.89 17.35 -2.52
C TRP A 245 -11.09 17.73 -3.38
N LEU A 246 -11.31 17.07 -4.52
CA LEU A 246 -12.46 17.34 -5.38
C LEU A 246 -13.79 17.05 -4.67
N TRP A 247 -13.80 16.09 -3.73
CA TRP A 247 -14.98 15.83 -2.89
C TRP A 247 -15.34 17.05 -2.03
N ILE A 248 -14.34 17.72 -1.47
CA ILE A 248 -14.54 18.91 -0.62
C ILE A 248 -15.07 20.11 -1.42
N ILE A 249 -14.69 20.24 -2.69
CA ILE A 249 -15.06 21.39 -3.54
C ILE A 249 -16.56 21.38 -3.90
N GLY A 250 -17.26 20.25 -3.81
CA GLY A 250 -18.69 20.15 -4.07
C GLY A 250 -19.60 20.79 -3.01
N LYS A 251 -19.03 21.32 -1.92
CA LYS A 251 -19.75 21.77 -0.72
C LYS A 251 -20.50 23.11 -0.88
N ASP A 252 -20.11 23.95 -1.83
CA ASP A 252 -20.64 25.33 -1.92
C ASP A 252 -21.94 25.46 -2.74
N SER A 253 -22.52 24.36 -3.24
CA SER A 253 -23.71 24.43 -4.11
C SER A 253 -24.80 23.39 -3.84
N PHE A 254 -25.05 23.01 -2.58
CA PHE A 254 -26.21 22.18 -2.21
C PHE A 254 -26.83 22.57 -0.88
#